data_AF-A0AAD5ZIP0-F1
#
_entry.id   AF-A0AAD5ZIP0-F1
#
_cell.length_a   1.000
_cell.length_b   1.000
_cell.length_c   1.000
_cell.angle_alpha   90.00
_cell.angle_beta   90.00
_cell.angle_gamma   90.00
#
_symmetry.space_group_name_H-M   'P 1'
#
loop_
_entity.id
_entity.type
_entity.pdbx_description
1 polymer ?
#
loop_
_entity_poly.entity_id
_entity_poly.type
_entity_poly.pdbx_seq_one_letter_code
_entity_poly.pdbx_strand_id
1 'polypeptide(L)'
;MSASSLRYYGIGLENGNYTVKLQFAETAYTNPPPPKWDSTGRRIFDIYIQGDLKEKDFNIRKEAGGSSFMAVVKNYTVPVTNNFLEIHFFWAGKGTCCVPQQGYYGPAISAISVSPADFVSTVSNNEPSTSKSKTGLIVGIVVAVVISGLLVVLAVLVWRYKIKKRKIDEELLGIVDRPDMFSYAELKSATETFSASNILGEGGYGPVYKGILSDGRVVAVKQLAATSHQGKRQFVTEIATISAVQHKNLVKLYGCCIEGNTPLLVYEYLENRSLDQAIFGKSSLFLDWPARFEICIGVARGLAYLHEESEVKIIHRDIKASNILLDGDLNPKISDFGLAKLSDDKKSHMSTRVAGTIGYLAPEYAMRGHLTEKTDVFAFGVLALEVVAGRSNADSTLEPDQVYLLDWAWSLYEKKHALELVDPRITSFNEDQVIRLIGVSLLCTQASLGQRPSMSRAVMMLAGDIEVTEVTSRPSYLTDWQFKDLASNNFSTSEFSANKEAIGTAISYSSDALLDSIIQDGT
;
A
#
# COMPACT_ATOMS: atom_id res chain seq x y z
N MET A 1 34.37 4.77 -5.99
CA MET A 1 34.89 6.12 -6.27
C MET A 1 36.38 6.10 -6.03
N SER A 2 37.21 6.54 -6.97
CA SER A 2 38.67 6.61 -6.79
C SER A 2 39.11 8.03 -7.12
N ALA A 3 39.62 8.75 -6.14
CA ALA A 3 40.33 9.99 -6.40
C ALA A 3 41.64 9.62 -7.12
N SER A 4 41.77 10.04 -8.38
CA SER A 4 42.92 9.74 -9.25
C SER A 4 43.98 10.86 -9.26
N SER A 5 43.76 11.89 -8.45
CA SER A 5 44.63 13.05 -8.30
C SER A 5 44.44 13.76 -6.96
N LEU A 6 45.45 14.55 -6.56
CA LEU A 6 45.44 15.40 -5.38
C LEU A 6 46.12 16.73 -5.69
N ARG A 7 45.48 17.84 -5.33
CA ARG A 7 45.99 19.20 -5.57
C ARG A 7 46.10 19.98 -4.26
N TYR A 8 47.22 20.64 -4.07
CA TYR A 8 47.47 21.58 -2.99
C TYR A 8 47.63 22.98 -3.56
N TYR A 9 46.99 23.96 -2.91
CA TYR A 9 47.08 25.37 -3.27
C TYR A 9 47.66 26.16 -2.10
N GLY A 10 48.78 26.85 -2.34
CA GLY A 10 49.24 27.93 -1.48
C GLY A 10 48.69 29.24 -2.03
N ILE A 11 47.80 29.91 -1.31
CA ILE A 11 47.12 31.14 -1.75
C ILE A 11 47.66 32.31 -0.92
N GLY A 12 47.79 33.49 -1.54
CA GLY A 12 48.26 34.70 -0.86
C GLY A 12 49.77 34.80 -0.72
N LEU A 13 50.52 34.04 -1.53
CA LEU A 13 51.97 34.14 -1.61
C LEU A 13 52.38 35.44 -2.32
N GLU A 14 53.47 36.06 -1.89
CA GLU A 14 54.09 37.16 -2.63
C GLU A 14 54.69 36.62 -3.94
N ASN A 15 54.61 37.38 -5.04
CA ASN A 15 55.16 36.92 -6.32
C ASN A 15 56.69 36.89 -6.27
N GLY A 16 57.27 35.76 -6.67
CA GLY A 16 58.71 35.51 -6.57
C GLY A 16 59.04 34.03 -6.72
N ASN A 17 60.33 33.68 -6.67
CA ASN A 17 60.75 32.29 -6.72
C ASN A 17 60.64 31.65 -5.34
N TYR A 18 59.99 30.48 -5.28
CA TYR A 18 59.89 29.69 -4.06
C TYR A 18 60.59 28.36 -4.22
N THR A 19 61.24 27.93 -3.15
CA THR A 19 61.70 26.54 -3.00
C THR A 19 60.57 25.74 -2.38
N VAL A 20 60.03 24.82 -3.17
CA VAL A 20 59.04 23.83 -2.76
C VAL A 20 59.77 22.55 -2.38
N LYS A 21 59.71 22.21 -1.10
CA LYS A 21 60.26 20.98 -0.53
C LYS A 21 59.13 20.00 -0.24
N LEU A 22 59.12 18.89 -0.98
CA LEU A 22 58.18 17.80 -0.82
C LEU A 22 58.86 16.65 -0.09
N GLN A 23 58.27 16.20 1.01
CA GLN A 23 58.77 15.08 1.80
C GLN A 23 57.80 13.91 1.72
N PHE A 24 58.30 12.76 1.25
CA PHE A 24 57.54 11.54 1.09
C PHE A 24 58.10 10.44 1.98
N ALA A 25 57.24 9.51 2.40
CA ALA A 25 57.68 8.26 3.02
C ALA A 25 56.67 7.16 2.69
N GLU A 26 57.14 6.01 2.22
CA GLU A 26 56.27 4.85 2.01
C GLU A 26 56.05 4.14 3.35
N THR A 27 54.84 4.23 3.88
CA THR A 27 54.45 3.65 5.18
C THR A 27 53.51 2.46 5.06
N ALA A 28 52.89 2.25 3.90
CA ALA A 28 51.85 1.22 3.73
C ALA A 28 52.44 -0.10 3.22
N TYR A 29 53.36 -0.05 2.26
CA TYR A 29 54.01 -1.24 1.71
C TYR A 29 55.30 -1.56 2.46
N THR A 30 55.18 -2.30 3.57
CA THR A 30 56.32 -2.74 4.39
C THR A 30 56.99 -3.98 3.80
N ASN A 31 58.28 -4.18 4.03
CA ASN A 31 59.04 -5.29 3.45
C ASN A 31 59.74 -6.17 4.52
N PRO A 32 58.98 -6.76 5.46
CA PRO A 32 59.56 -7.63 6.48
C PRO A 32 60.04 -8.96 5.86
N PRO A 33 61.12 -9.58 6.38
CA PRO A 33 61.48 -10.95 6.05
C PRO A 33 60.70 -11.97 6.93
N PRO A 34 60.11 -13.04 6.37
CA PRO A 34 59.97 -13.35 4.94
C PRO A 34 58.93 -12.45 4.23
N PRO A 35 59.12 -12.15 2.93
CA PRO A 35 58.23 -11.26 2.19
C PRO A 35 56.81 -11.81 2.13
N LYS A 36 55.84 -10.96 2.45
CA LYS A 36 54.41 -11.25 2.44
C LYS A 36 53.77 -10.71 1.16
N TRP A 37 52.61 -11.24 0.77
CA TRP A 37 51.91 -10.83 -0.46
C TRP A 37 51.54 -9.32 -0.45
N ASP A 38 51.30 -8.75 0.73
CA ASP A 38 50.99 -7.34 0.93
C ASP A 38 52.18 -6.39 0.67
N SER A 39 53.42 -6.89 0.68
CA SER A 39 54.63 -6.10 0.40
C SER A 39 54.88 -5.83 -1.09
N THR A 40 54.08 -6.43 -1.97
CA THR A 40 54.25 -6.37 -3.44
C THR A 40 53.67 -5.11 -4.09
N GLY A 41 52.86 -4.34 -3.36
CA GLY A 41 52.21 -3.14 -3.88
C GLY A 41 53.19 -2.01 -4.22
N ARG A 42 52.81 -1.19 -5.20
CA ARG A 42 53.61 -0.06 -5.71
C ARG A 42 52.77 1.21 -5.77
N ARG A 43 53.28 2.32 -5.21
CA ARG A 43 52.74 3.68 -5.43
C ARG A 43 53.53 4.36 -6.54
N ILE A 44 52.84 4.72 -7.60
CA ILE A 44 53.44 5.39 -8.75
C ILE A 44 52.54 6.58 -9.10
N PHE A 45 53.12 7.77 -9.16
CA PHE A 45 52.39 9.01 -9.46
C PHE A 45 53.29 10.03 -10.16
N ASP A 46 52.69 10.97 -10.86
CA ASP A 46 53.37 12.11 -11.45
C ASP A 46 53.31 13.31 -10.50
N ILE A 47 54.35 14.13 -10.51
CA ILE A 47 54.45 15.37 -9.72
C ILE A 47 54.42 16.54 -10.69
N TYR A 48 53.40 17.38 -10.57
CA TYR A 48 53.27 18.65 -11.27
C TYR A 48 53.37 19.81 -10.27
N ILE A 49 54.07 20.88 -10.64
CA ILE A 49 54.11 22.12 -9.86
C ILE A 49 53.90 23.29 -10.81
N GLN A 50 52.90 24.15 -10.53
CA GLN A 50 52.42 25.21 -11.42
C GLN A 50 52.07 24.69 -12.84
N GLY A 51 51.53 23.47 -12.93
CA GLY A 51 51.19 22.82 -14.21
C GLY A 51 52.36 22.14 -14.94
N ASP A 52 53.61 22.40 -14.56
CA ASP A 52 54.79 21.75 -15.14
C ASP A 52 55.00 20.35 -14.56
N LEU A 53 55.19 19.34 -15.41
CA LEU A 53 55.60 18.00 -14.99
C LEU A 53 57.06 18.03 -14.49
N LYS A 54 57.27 17.77 -13.21
CA LYS A 54 58.60 17.73 -12.58
C LYS A 54 59.15 16.30 -12.45
N GLU A 55 58.31 15.33 -12.12
CA GLU A 55 58.68 13.91 -12.05
C GLU A 55 57.58 13.06 -12.67
N LYS A 56 57.97 12.11 -13.53
CA LYS A 56 57.05 11.16 -14.16
C LYS A 56 57.23 9.77 -13.55
N ASP A 57 56.13 9.08 -13.27
CA ASP A 57 56.11 7.73 -12.69
C ASP A 57 56.94 7.61 -11.40
N PHE A 58 56.88 8.65 -10.57
CA PHE A 58 57.61 8.75 -9.31
C PHE A 58 57.17 7.65 -8.35
N ASN A 59 58.16 6.92 -7.82
CA ASN A 59 57.97 5.82 -6.89
C ASN A 59 58.83 6.03 -5.64
N ILE A 60 58.17 6.35 -4.52
CA ILE A 60 58.80 6.71 -3.25
C ILE A 60 59.77 5.62 -2.79
N ARG A 61 59.36 4.34 -2.86
CA ARG A 61 60.16 3.21 -2.38
C ARG A 61 61.39 2.96 -3.25
N LYS A 62 61.28 3.17 -4.57
CA LYS A 62 62.42 3.04 -5.49
C LYS A 62 63.47 4.11 -5.18
N GLU A 63 63.03 5.34 -4.93
CA GLU A 63 63.92 6.47 -4.59
C GLU A 63 64.53 6.31 -3.19
N ALA A 64 63.82 5.63 -2.29
CA ALA A 64 64.32 5.21 -0.98
C ALA A 64 65.24 3.97 -1.02
N GLY A 65 65.82 3.62 -2.18
CA GLY A 65 66.72 2.46 -2.31
C GLY A 65 66.07 1.11 -1.98
N GLY A 66 64.75 0.99 -2.10
CA GLY A 66 63.97 -0.22 -1.83
C GLY A 66 63.42 -0.35 -0.41
N SER A 67 63.79 0.56 0.50
CA SER A 67 63.38 0.55 1.91
C SER A 67 62.05 1.28 2.15
N SER A 68 61.22 0.73 3.03
CA SER A 68 60.01 1.39 3.54
C SER A 68 60.35 2.24 4.77
N PHE A 69 59.52 3.23 5.11
CA PHE A 69 59.70 4.17 6.23
C PHE A 69 60.93 5.11 6.15
N MET A 70 61.64 5.12 5.02
CA MET A 70 62.72 6.08 4.79
C MET A 70 62.16 7.32 4.07
N ALA A 71 62.53 8.50 4.56
CA ALA A 71 62.09 9.76 3.99
C ALA A 71 62.80 10.05 2.66
N VAL A 72 62.04 10.39 1.62
CA VAL A 72 62.52 10.88 0.34
C VAL A 72 62.15 12.35 0.21
N VAL A 73 63.14 13.19 -0.06
CA VAL A 73 62.97 14.64 -0.15
C VAL A 73 63.24 15.09 -1.58
N LYS A 74 62.31 15.87 -2.15
CA LYS A 74 62.49 16.51 -3.45
C LYS A 74 62.32 18.02 -3.31
N ASN A 75 63.26 18.76 -3.87
CA ASN A 75 63.28 20.22 -3.82
C ASN A 75 63.12 20.76 -5.25
N TYR A 76 62.21 21.70 -5.43
CA TYR A 76 61.98 22.36 -6.71
C TYR A 76 61.94 23.87 -6.50
N THR A 77 62.64 24.62 -7.34
CA THR A 77 62.49 26.08 -7.38
C THR A 77 61.48 26.43 -8.45
N VAL A 78 60.43 27.15 -8.08
CA VAL A 78 59.33 27.50 -8.99
C VAL A 78 58.92 28.97 -8.84
N PRO A 79 58.63 29.66 -9.95
CA PRO A 79 58.11 31.02 -9.91
C PRO A 79 56.64 31.03 -9.50
N VAL A 80 56.27 31.95 -8.62
CA VAL A 80 54.89 32.31 -8.27
C VAL A 80 54.60 33.68 -8.87
N THR A 81 53.62 33.75 -9.78
CA THR A 81 53.31 34.97 -10.56
C THR A 81 51.92 35.54 -10.32
N ASN A 82 51.00 34.76 -9.76
CA ASN A 82 49.60 35.12 -9.54
C ASN A 82 49.20 35.02 -8.06
N ASN A 83 50.15 35.20 -7.16
CA ASN A 83 49.97 35.08 -5.71
C ASN A 83 49.46 33.70 -5.25
N PHE A 84 49.57 32.69 -6.10
CA PHE A 84 49.23 31.31 -5.77
C PHE A 84 50.25 30.31 -6.31
N LEU A 85 50.38 29.20 -5.60
CA LEU A 85 51.20 28.05 -5.94
C LEU A 85 50.32 26.80 -6.00
N GLU A 86 50.32 26.09 -7.13
CA GLU A 86 49.66 24.79 -7.26
C GLU A 86 50.68 23.64 -7.26
N ILE A 87 50.46 22.63 -6.43
CA ILE A 87 51.17 21.34 -6.46
C ILE A 87 50.14 20.26 -6.74
N HIS A 88 50.35 19.47 -7.79
CA HIS A 88 49.40 18.47 -8.25
C HIS A 88 50.08 17.11 -8.40
N PHE A 89 49.53 16.11 -7.70
CA PHE A 89 49.92 14.72 -7.81
C PHE A 89 48.88 13.95 -8.61
N PHE A 90 49.29 13.17 -9.61
CA PHE A 90 48.38 12.48 -10.51
C PHE A 90 48.78 11.00 -10.68
N TRP A 91 47.84 10.06 -10.54
CA TRP A 91 48.16 8.62 -10.57
C TRP A 91 47.08 7.74 -11.21
N ALA A 92 46.22 8.33 -12.05
CA ALA A 92 45.20 7.57 -12.77
C ALA A 92 45.83 6.40 -13.56
N GLY A 93 45.41 5.17 -13.28
CA GLY A 93 45.91 3.96 -13.95
C GLY A 93 47.35 3.56 -13.58
N LYS A 94 47.94 4.16 -12.54
CA LYS A 94 49.32 3.89 -12.10
C LYS A 94 49.35 3.24 -10.72
N GLY A 95 50.35 2.39 -10.50
CA GLY A 95 50.55 1.68 -9.22
C GLY A 95 49.59 0.51 -9.00
N THR A 96 49.53 0.02 -7.76
CA THR A 96 48.71 -1.14 -7.36
C THR A 96 47.44 -0.67 -6.65
N CYS A 97 46.26 -1.14 -7.08
CA CYS A 97 44.98 -0.64 -6.58
C CYS A 97 44.36 -1.45 -5.42
N CYS A 98 44.75 -2.71 -5.26
CA CYS A 98 44.03 -3.71 -4.47
C CYS A 98 44.90 -4.48 -3.45
N VAL A 99 46.09 -3.98 -3.14
CA VAL A 99 47.00 -4.57 -2.14
C VAL A 99 47.41 -3.47 -1.17
N PRO A 100 47.39 -3.66 0.17
CA PRO A 100 46.77 -4.76 0.93
C PRO A 100 45.23 -4.68 1.03
N GLN A 101 44.65 -3.50 0.78
CA GLN A 101 43.21 -3.26 0.76
C GLN A 101 42.85 -2.37 -0.43
N GLN A 102 41.61 -2.47 -0.91
CA GLN A 102 41.09 -1.64 -2.00
C GLN A 102 41.06 -0.17 -1.58
N GLY A 103 41.82 0.71 -2.26
CA GLY A 103 41.82 2.15 -1.96
C GLY A 103 43.19 2.79 -1.70
N TYR A 104 44.26 1.98 -1.57
CA TYR A 104 45.58 2.47 -1.22
C TYR A 104 46.40 2.92 -2.45
N TYR A 105 45.94 3.91 -3.21
CA TYR A 105 46.64 4.45 -4.39
C TYR A 105 46.85 5.97 -4.28
N GLY A 106 47.97 6.48 -4.82
CA GLY A 106 48.36 7.90 -4.74
C GLY A 106 49.56 8.19 -3.82
N PRO A 107 50.00 9.45 -3.73
CA PRO A 107 51.20 9.86 -3.01
C PRO A 107 51.05 9.74 -1.49
N ALA A 108 52.08 9.23 -0.82
CA ALA A 108 52.20 9.29 0.64
C ALA A 108 53.09 10.49 1.02
N ILE A 109 52.50 11.69 1.03
CA ILE A 109 53.21 12.93 1.39
C ILE A 109 53.15 13.15 2.90
N SER A 110 54.32 13.30 3.52
CA SER A 110 54.46 13.52 4.96
C SER A 110 54.48 15.01 5.31
N ALA A 111 55.08 15.84 4.46
CA ALA A 111 55.11 17.30 4.64
C ALA A 111 55.34 18.03 3.31
N ILE A 112 54.79 19.25 3.24
CA ILE A 112 55.07 20.24 2.20
C ILE A 112 55.61 21.48 2.90
N SER A 113 56.76 21.98 2.44
CA SER A 113 57.31 23.25 2.88
C SER A 113 57.54 24.13 1.67
N VAL A 114 57.11 25.39 1.76
CA VAL A 114 57.26 26.39 0.71
C VAL A 114 57.91 27.60 1.34
N SER A 115 59.12 27.92 0.91
CA SER A 115 59.89 29.06 1.41
C SER A 115 60.39 29.92 0.26
N PRO A 116 60.45 31.25 0.41
CA PRO A 116 61.11 32.12 -0.57
C PRO A 116 62.52 31.62 -0.88
N ALA A 117 62.89 31.58 -2.16
CA ALA A 117 64.18 31.04 -2.60
C ALA A 117 65.30 32.10 -2.53
N ASP A 118 64.99 33.34 -2.90
CA ASP A 118 65.93 34.41 -3.16
C ASP A 118 65.46 35.79 -2.66
N PHE A 119 64.37 35.86 -1.87
CA PHE A 119 63.85 37.11 -1.32
C PHE A 119 63.33 36.97 0.12
N VAL A 120 63.25 38.09 0.83
CA VAL A 120 62.63 38.17 2.17
C VAL A 120 61.18 38.58 1.98
N SER A 121 60.23 37.73 2.40
CA SER A 121 58.80 38.02 2.25
C SER A 121 58.40 39.25 3.06
N THR A 122 57.71 40.21 2.45
CA THR A 122 57.18 41.39 3.14
C THR A 122 55.88 41.10 3.89
N VAL A 123 55.29 39.92 3.68
CA VAL A 123 54.05 39.47 4.33
C VAL A 123 54.39 38.79 5.66
N SER A 124 53.93 39.36 6.78
CA SER A 124 54.18 38.80 8.12
C SER A 124 53.23 37.63 8.41
N ASN A 125 53.75 36.51 8.94
CA ASN A 125 52.96 35.38 9.45
C ASN A 125 52.43 35.58 10.90
N ASN A 126 52.52 36.80 11.45
CA ASN A 126 51.99 37.07 12.78
C ASN A 126 50.45 37.03 12.73
N GLU A 127 49.83 36.33 13.69
CA GLU A 127 48.38 36.43 13.88
C GLU A 127 47.99 37.91 14.10
N PRO A 128 46.92 38.40 13.46
CA PRO A 128 46.53 39.80 13.62
C PRO A 128 46.10 40.06 15.06
N SER A 129 46.81 40.97 15.72
CA SER A 129 46.44 41.49 17.05
C SER A 129 45.00 41.98 17.02
N THR A 130 44.20 41.50 17.97
CA THR A 130 42.78 41.78 18.12
C THR A 130 42.50 43.27 18.30
N SER A 131 42.10 43.94 17.21
CA SER A 131 41.31 45.16 17.30
C SER A 131 39.82 44.78 17.42
N LYS A 132 39.13 45.42 18.38
CA LYS A 132 37.76 45.17 18.87
C LYS A 132 36.86 44.42 17.87
N SER A 133 36.61 43.15 18.14
CA SER A 133 35.98 42.27 17.17
C SER A 133 34.46 42.49 17.07
N LYS A 134 33.96 42.59 15.83
CA LYS A 134 32.52 42.47 15.52
C LYS A 134 32.05 41.01 15.57
N THR A 135 32.77 40.12 16.28
CA THR A 135 32.46 38.69 16.38
C THR A 135 31.08 38.45 17.00
N GLY A 136 30.69 39.25 18.01
CA GLY A 136 29.35 39.17 18.59
C GLY A 136 28.23 39.51 17.60
N LEU A 137 28.48 40.45 16.68
CA LEU A 137 27.53 40.81 15.62
C LEU A 137 27.36 39.67 14.61
N ILE A 138 28.47 39.05 14.19
CA ILE A 138 28.46 37.96 13.21
C ILE A 138 27.78 36.72 13.79
N VAL A 139 28.10 36.34 15.04
CA VAL A 139 27.44 35.21 15.72
C VAL A 139 25.94 35.50 15.90
N GLY A 140 25.57 36.74 16.26
CA GLY A 140 24.16 37.15 16.36
C GLY A 140 23.40 37.00 15.04
N ILE A 141 24.00 37.41 13.91
CA ILE A 141 23.38 37.28 12.59
C ILE A 141 23.22 35.81 12.19
N VAL A 142 24.25 34.97 12.39
CA VAL A 142 24.19 33.55 12.04
C VAL A 142 23.12 32.81 12.86
N VAL A 143 23.03 33.08 14.16
CA VAL A 143 21.99 32.49 15.02
C VAL A 143 20.60 32.96 14.60
N ALA A 144 20.42 34.24 14.27
CA ALA A 144 19.15 34.76 13.79
C ALA A 144 18.73 34.12 12.46
N VAL A 145 19.66 33.89 11.53
CA VAL A 145 19.38 33.22 10.25
C VAL A 145 18.95 31.77 10.47
N VAL A 146 19.64 31.02 11.35
CA VAL A 146 19.30 29.62 11.65
C VAL A 146 17.92 29.51 12.31
N ILE A 147 17.62 30.38 13.30
CA ILE A 147 16.32 30.42 13.95
C ILE A 147 15.22 30.80 12.96
N SER A 148 15.47 31.78 12.08
CA SER A 148 14.50 32.17 11.06
C SER A 148 14.23 31.04 10.05
N GLY A 149 15.27 30.29 9.66
CA GLY A 149 15.14 29.10 8.81
C GLY A 149 14.31 28.00 9.48
N LEU A 150 14.54 27.72 10.76
CA LEU A 150 13.75 26.75 11.52
C LEU A 150 12.29 27.18 11.64
N LEU A 151 12.02 28.46 11.91
CA LEU A 151 10.65 29.00 11.96
C LEU A 151 9.94 28.90 10.61
N VAL A 152 10.63 29.15 9.50
CA VAL A 152 10.06 28.98 8.15
C VAL A 152 9.76 27.51 7.86
N VAL A 153 10.65 26.57 8.21
CA VAL A 153 10.37 25.13 8.06
C VAL A 153 9.17 24.72 8.89
N LEU A 154 9.09 25.16 10.15
CA LEU A 154 7.98 24.87 11.04
C LEU A 154 6.67 25.48 10.52
N ALA A 155 6.71 26.72 10.00
CA ALA A 155 5.59 27.37 9.33
C ALA A 155 5.16 26.62 8.07
N VAL A 156 6.08 26.11 7.25
CA VAL A 156 5.78 25.28 6.07
C VAL A 156 5.17 23.94 6.48
N LEU A 157 5.66 23.29 7.54
CA LEU A 157 5.09 22.05 8.06
C LEU A 157 3.68 22.28 8.60
N VAL A 158 3.47 23.35 9.39
CA VAL A 158 2.16 23.76 9.89
C VAL A 158 1.24 24.15 8.74
N TRP A 159 1.74 24.85 7.73
CA TRP A 159 0.95 25.25 6.56
C TRP A 159 0.56 24.03 5.71
N ARG A 160 1.48 23.07 5.48
CA ARG A 160 1.17 21.80 4.81
C ARG A 160 0.17 20.96 5.60
N TYR A 161 0.32 20.91 6.93
CA TYR A 161 -0.65 20.25 7.81
C TYR A 161 -2.02 20.94 7.73
N LYS A 162 -2.07 22.27 7.80
CA LYS A 162 -3.31 23.05 7.66
C LYS A 162 -3.93 22.93 6.27
N ILE A 163 -3.15 22.86 5.19
CA ILE A 163 -3.66 22.63 3.82
C ILE A 163 -4.26 21.22 3.72
N LYS A 164 -3.57 20.19 4.24
CA LYS A 164 -4.09 18.81 4.22
C LYS A 164 -5.38 18.68 5.04
N LYS A 165 -5.42 19.31 6.22
CA LYS A 165 -6.62 19.38 7.05
C LYS A 165 -7.74 20.14 6.35
N ARG A 166 -7.46 21.33 5.81
CA ARG A 166 -8.43 22.12 5.03
C ARG A 166 -8.98 21.36 3.84
N LYS A 167 -8.19 20.57 3.11
CA LYS A 167 -8.67 19.79 1.96
C LYS A 167 -9.65 18.69 2.37
N ILE A 168 -9.38 18.00 3.49
CA ILE A 168 -10.30 17.00 4.05
C ILE A 168 -11.55 17.69 4.57
N ASP A 169 -11.40 18.80 5.29
CA ASP A 169 -12.51 19.60 5.79
C ASP A 169 -13.35 20.15 4.62
N GLU A 170 -12.73 20.57 3.51
CA GLU A 170 -13.35 21.10 2.30
C GLU A 170 -14.08 20.01 1.49
N GLU A 171 -13.51 18.79 1.43
CA GLU A 171 -14.21 17.59 0.91
C GLU A 171 -15.41 17.18 1.80
N LEU A 172 -15.31 17.34 3.14
CA LEU A 172 -16.44 17.14 4.07
C LEU A 172 -17.46 18.29 4.04
N LEU A 173 -17.03 19.51 3.71
CA LEU A 173 -17.85 20.73 3.68
C LEU A 173 -18.88 20.71 2.55
N GLY A 174 -18.67 19.90 1.51
CA GLY A 174 -19.59 19.70 0.40
C GLY A 174 -20.68 18.65 0.62
N ILE A 175 -20.70 17.97 1.78
CA ILE A 175 -21.67 16.92 2.10
C ILE A 175 -22.90 17.57 2.75
N VAL A 176 -24.08 17.32 2.16
CA VAL A 176 -25.35 18.00 2.44
C VAL A 176 -25.90 17.71 3.85
N ASP A 177 -25.45 16.63 4.49
CA ASP A 177 -25.71 16.34 5.91
C ASP A 177 -24.41 15.86 6.56
N ARG A 178 -23.85 16.66 7.47
CA ARG A 178 -22.56 16.32 8.10
C ARG A 178 -22.77 15.18 9.11
N PRO A 179 -22.01 14.06 9.00
CA PRO A 179 -21.98 13.08 10.07
C PRO A 179 -21.45 13.73 11.37
N ASP A 180 -21.89 13.23 12.53
CA ASP A 180 -21.35 13.69 13.80
C ASP A 180 -19.84 13.44 13.85
N MET A 181 -19.10 14.42 14.38
CA MET A 181 -17.64 14.32 14.54
C MET A 181 -17.33 13.85 15.95
N PHE A 182 -16.88 12.60 16.07
CA PHE A 182 -16.45 12.01 17.34
C PHE A 182 -14.96 12.28 17.59
N SER A 183 -14.59 12.45 18.86
CA SER A 183 -13.17 12.53 19.23
C SER A 183 -12.55 11.14 19.34
N TYR A 184 -11.24 11.02 19.06
CA TYR A 184 -10.54 9.75 19.21
C TYR A 184 -10.56 9.27 20.67
N ALA A 185 -10.45 10.20 21.63
CA ALA A 185 -10.47 9.89 23.05
C ALA A 185 -11.81 9.28 23.48
N GLU A 186 -12.92 9.84 22.99
CA GLU A 186 -14.27 9.31 23.24
C GLU A 186 -14.43 7.89 22.69
N LEU A 187 -14.09 7.66 21.42
CA LEU A 187 -14.22 6.33 20.81
C LEU A 187 -13.27 5.30 21.43
N LYS A 188 -12.06 5.73 21.82
CA LYS A 188 -11.13 4.89 22.57
C LYS A 188 -11.72 4.49 23.92
N SER A 189 -12.36 5.42 24.64
CA SER A 189 -13.03 5.11 25.90
C SER A 189 -14.22 4.18 25.68
N ALA A 190 -15.05 4.47 24.67
CA ALA A 190 -16.26 3.72 24.35
C ALA A 190 -15.98 2.26 23.98
N THR A 191 -14.83 1.98 23.37
CA THR A 191 -14.40 0.64 22.91
C THR A 191 -13.46 -0.07 23.89
N GLU A 192 -13.27 0.48 25.10
CA GLU A 192 -12.33 -0.04 26.12
C GLU A 192 -10.89 -0.16 25.57
N THR A 193 -10.42 0.90 24.91
CA THR A 193 -9.13 0.95 24.23
C THR A 193 -9.02 -0.03 23.06
N PHE A 194 -10.10 -0.15 22.26
CA PHE A 194 -10.18 -1.07 21.12
C PHE A 194 -9.85 -2.52 21.54
N SER A 195 -10.45 -2.95 22.66
CA SER A 195 -10.20 -4.28 23.22
C SER A 195 -10.59 -5.38 22.22
N ALA A 196 -9.78 -6.43 22.15
CA ALA A 196 -10.06 -7.60 21.32
C ALA A 196 -11.37 -8.31 21.72
N SER A 197 -11.79 -8.20 22.99
CA SER A 197 -13.07 -8.72 23.47
C SER A 197 -14.29 -8.04 22.85
N ASN A 198 -14.11 -6.82 22.32
CA ASN A 198 -15.16 -6.02 21.72
C ASN A 198 -15.21 -6.16 20.19
N ILE A 199 -14.37 -7.01 19.58
CA ILE A 199 -14.40 -7.22 18.12
C ILE A 199 -15.70 -7.92 17.72
N LEU A 200 -16.43 -7.29 16.81
CA LEU A 200 -17.64 -7.82 16.17
C LEU A 200 -17.32 -8.61 14.91
N GLY A 201 -16.27 -8.20 14.20
CA GLY A 201 -15.77 -8.85 13.00
C GLY A 201 -14.51 -8.17 12.49
N GLU A 202 -13.75 -8.90 11.66
CA GLU A 202 -12.54 -8.40 11.01
C GLU A 202 -12.61 -8.78 9.52
N GLY A 203 -12.55 -7.78 8.65
CA GLY A 203 -12.58 -7.97 7.20
C GLY A 203 -11.45 -7.23 6.50
N GLY A 204 -11.47 -7.21 5.17
CA GLY A 204 -10.43 -6.53 4.35
C GLY A 204 -10.29 -5.02 4.58
N TYR A 205 -11.19 -4.43 5.37
CA TYR A 205 -11.23 -3.00 5.69
C TYR A 205 -10.71 -2.69 7.09
N GLY A 206 -10.42 -3.72 7.91
CA GLY A 206 -10.01 -3.59 9.30
C GLY A 206 -11.07 -4.09 10.30
N PRO A 207 -10.76 -4.05 11.60
CA PRO A 207 -11.64 -4.55 12.65
C PRO A 207 -12.81 -3.59 12.94
N VAL A 208 -13.95 -4.18 13.31
CA VAL A 208 -15.13 -3.47 13.81
C VAL A 208 -15.31 -3.78 15.29
N TYR A 209 -15.40 -2.76 16.12
CA TYR A 209 -15.54 -2.89 17.56
C TYR A 209 -16.94 -2.49 18.04
N LYS A 210 -17.48 -3.22 19.02
CA LYS A 210 -18.59 -2.76 19.84
C LYS A 210 -18.09 -1.64 20.76
N GLY A 211 -18.88 -0.59 20.90
CA GLY A 211 -18.62 0.46 21.87
C GLY A 211 -19.89 0.95 22.55
N ILE A 212 -19.72 1.59 23.70
CA ILE A 212 -20.80 2.28 24.42
C ILE A 212 -20.39 3.74 24.58
N LEU A 213 -21.13 4.64 23.93
CA LEU A 213 -20.89 6.08 23.99
C LEU A 213 -21.23 6.63 25.38
N SER A 214 -20.77 7.85 25.66
CA SER A 214 -20.99 8.52 26.95
C SER A 214 -22.47 8.74 27.30
N ASP A 215 -23.33 8.82 26.29
CA ASP A 215 -24.78 8.93 26.42
C ASP A 215 -25.50 7.58 26.55
N GLY A 216 -24.75 6.47 26.58
CA GLY A 216 -25.28 5.10 26.72
C GLY A 216 -25.66 4.43 25.40
N ARG A 217 -25.55 5.11 24.25
CA ARG A 217 -25.79 4.47 22.95
C ARG A 217 -24.75 3.40 22.66
N VAL A 218 -25.21 2.22 22.27
CA VAL A 218 -24.34 1.14 21.78
C VAL A 218 -24.07 1.36 20.30
N VAL A 219 -22.80 1.30 19.91
CA VAL A 219 -22.33 1.62 18.56
C VAL A 219 -21.39 0.56 18.01
N ALA A 220 -21.29 0.51 16.67
CA ALA A 220 -20.25 -0.24 15.97
C ALA A 220 -19.20 0.74 15.42
N VAL A 221 -17.95 0.61 15.87
CA VAL A 221 -16.82 1.45 15.47
C VAL A 221 -15.95 0.68 14.49
N LYS A 222 -16.05 1.00 13.20
CA LYS A 222 -15.23 0.42 12.12
C LYS A 222 -13.91 1.18 12.03
N GLN A 223 -12.81 0.50 12.31
CA GLN A 223 -11.48 1.05 12.15
C GLN A 223 -10.94 0.71 10.75
N LEU A 224 -10.66 1.73 9.96
CA LEU A 224 -10.12 1.52 8.62
C LEU A 224 -8.61 1.33 8.65
N ALA A 225 -8.12 0.30 7.96
CA ALA A 225 -6.70 0.04 7.83
C ALA A 225 -5.98 1.23 7.16
N ALA A 226 -5.18 1.97 7.95
CA ALA A 226 -4.54 3.22 7.52
C ALA A 226 -3.42 3.06 6.48
N THR A 227 -3.03 1.81 6.17
CA THR A 227 -1.81 1.50 5.42
C THR A 227 -1.98 1.53 3.89
N SER A 228 -3.21 1.60 3.36
CA SER A 228 -3.43 1.61 1.90
C SER A 228 -4.06 2.91 1.38
N HIS A 229 -3.64 3.35 0.17
CA HIS A 229 -4.32 4.43 -0.56
C HIS A 229 -5.80 4.09 -0.84
N GLN A 230 -6.11 2.81 -0.92
CA GLN A 230 -7.45 2.29 -1.11
C GLN A 230 -8.36 2.53 0.11
N GLY A 231 -7.87 2.26 1.33
CA GLY A 231 -8.65 2.47 2.56
C GLY A 231 -9.07 3.93 2.77
N LYS A 232 -8.21 4.89 2.42
CA LYS A 232 -8.56 6.33 2.46
C LYS A 232 -9.66 6.70 1.47
N ARG A 233 -9.61 6.14 0.25
CA ARG A 233 -10.66 6.39 -0.75
C ARG A 233 -11.99 5.77 -0.34
N GLN A 234 -11.95 4.57 0.23
CA GLN A 234 -13.14 3.88 0.75
C GLN A 234 -13.75 4.66 1.90
N PHE A 235 -12.96 5.21 2.84
CA PHE A 235 -13.45 6.10 3.91
C PHE A 235 -14.26 7.28 3.36
N VAL A 236 -13.67 8.05 2.43
CA VAL A 236 -14.32 9.24 1.86
C VAL A 236 -15.57 8.84 1.07
N THR A 237 -15.49 7.74 0.32
CA THR A 237 -16.64 7.23 -0.47
C THR A 237 -17.77 6.79 0.45
N GLU A 238 -17.45 6.05 1.52
CA GLU A 238 -18.43 5.53 2.46
C GLU A 238 -19.15 6.70 3.16
N ILE A 239 -18.42 7.68 3.70
CA ILE A 239 -19.03 8.89 4.29
C ILE A 239 -19.92 9.60 3.28
N ALA A 240 -19.39 9.95 2.10
CA ALA A 240 -20.11 10.76 1.12
C ALA A 240 -21.37 10.09 0.55
N THR A 241 -21.41 8.76 0.53
CA THR A 241 -22.57 8.01 0.03
C THR A 241 -23.57 7.74 1.14
N ILE A 242 -23.15 7.14 2.26
CA ILE A 242 -24.07 6.73 3.33
C ILE A 242 -24.70 7.92 4.06
N SER A 243 -24.03 9.09 4.12
CA SER A 243 -24.60 10.29 4.73
C SER A 243 -25.67 10.96 3.86
N ALA A 244 -25.73 10.64 2.57
CA ALA A 244 -26.71 11.20 1.63
C ALA A 244 -28.00 10.37 1.54
N VAL A 245 -28.08 9.26 2.27
CA VAL A 245 -29.19 8.32 2.20
C VAL A 245 -29.70 7.93 3.57
N GLN A 246 -31.01 7.75 3.68
CA GLN A 246 -31.63 7.25 4.89
C GLN A 246 -32.81 6.35 4.52
N HIS A 247 -32.71 5.07 4.87
CA HIS A 247 -33.74 4.08 4.60
C HIS A 247 -33.69 2.96 5.63
N LYS A 248 -34.84 2.36 5.97
CA LYS A 248 -34.96 1.34 7.03
C LYS A 248 -34.08 0.10 6.80
N ASN A 249 -33.83 -0.23 5.52
CA ASN A 249 -33.01 -1.37 5.11
C ASN A 249 -31.55 -1.01 4.78
N LEU A 250 -31.09 0.18 5.17
CA LEU A 250 -29.68 0.59 5.08
C LEU A 250 -29.14 0.84 6.49
N VAL A 251 -27.86 0.56 6.71
CA VAL A 251 -27.20 0.87 7.98
C VAL A 251 -27.12 2.37 8.18
N LYS A 252 -27.38 2.84 9.39
CA LYS A 252 -27.27 4.24 9.77
C LYS A 252 -25.84 4.55 10.23
N LEU A 253 -25.18 5.46 9.51
CA LEU A 253 -23.96 6.10 9.99
C LEU A 253 -24.34 7.18 11.01
N TYR A 254 -23.80 7.10 12.22
CA TYR A 254 -23.91 8.18 13.21
C TYR A 254 -22.86 9.24 12.97
N GLY A 255 -21.63 8.84 12.65
CA GLY A 255 -20.56 9.80 12.49
C GLY A 255 -19.22 9.21 12.13
N CYS A 256 -18.19 10.04 12.20
CA CYS A 256 -16.82 9.62 11.94
C CYS A 256 -15.82 10.30 12.90
N CYS A 257 -14.64 9.72 13.01
CA CYS A 257 -13.49 10.33 13.67
C CYS A 257 -12.31 10.35 12.70
N ILE A 258 -11.81 11.56 12.44
CA ILE A 258 -10.62 11.81 11.61
C ILE A 258 -9.39 12.16 12.45
N GLU A 259 -9.52 12.14 13.78
CA GLU A 259 -8.41 12.37 14.71
C GLU A 259 -7.48 11.14 14.77
N GLY A 260 -6.17 11.39 14.80
CA GLY A 260 -5.16 10.34 14.86
C GLY A 260 -4.69 9.81 13.49
N ASN A 261 -4.10 8.63 13.48
CA ASN A 261 -3.53 8.01 12.27
C ASN A 261 -4.53 7.13 11.50
N THR A 262 -5.58 6.64 12.16
CA THR A 262 -6.57 5.71 11.59
C THR A 262 -7.96 6.35 11.61
N PRO A 263 -8.56 6.64 10.44
CA PRO A 263 -9.95 7.08 10.37
C PRO A 263 -10.90 6.02 10.94
N LEU A 264 -11.93 6.47 11.66
CA LEU A 264 -12.96 5.61 12.26
C LEU A 264 -14.34 6.03 11.77
N LEU A 265 -15.21 5.05 11.56
CA LEU A 265 -16.62 5.24 11.23
C LEU A 265 -17.48 4.66 12.34
N VAL A 266 -18.54 5.38 12.72
CA VAL A 266 -19.41 5.04 13.85
C VAL A 266 -20.81 4.77 13.31
N TYR A 267 -21.28 3.54 13.45
CA TYR A 267 -22.59 3.08 13.00
C TYR A 267 -23.50 2.72 14.17
N GLU A 268 -24.79 2.58 13.87
CA GLU A 268 -25.69 1.82 14.74
C GLU A 268 -25.15 0.40 14.99
N TYR A 269 -25.28 -0.07 16.22
CA TYR A 269 -24.97 -1.45 16.57
C TYR A 269 -26.14 -2.36 16.18
N LEU A 270 -25.83 -3.52 15.59
CA LEU A 270 -26.82 -4.50 15.15
C LEU A 270 -26.54 -5.84 15.84
N GLU A 271 -27.52 -6.30 16.61
CA GLU A 271 -27.39 -7.37 17.62
C GLU A 271 -27.12 -8.73 16.98
N ASN A 272 -27.76 -9.00 15.85
CA ASN A 272 -27.76 -10.32 15.20
C ASN A 272 -26.65 -10.46 14.15
N ARG A 273 -25.71 -9.50 14.10
CA ARG A 273 -24.52 -9.51 13.23
C ARG A 273 -24.89 -9.67 11.74
N SER A 274 -24.00 -10.26 10.95
CA SER A 274 -24.15 -10.42 9.50
C SER A 274 -24.89 -11.71 9.11
N LEU A 275 -25.55 -11.67 7.96
CA LEU A 275 -26.40 -12.74 7.45
C LEU A 275 -25.61 -14.02 7.15
N ASP A 276 -24.37 -13.91 6.69
CA ASP A 276 -23.49 -15.07 6.48
C ASP A 276 -23.22 -15.84 7.79
N GLN A 277 -23.04 -15.13 8.91
CA GLN A 277 -22.88 -15.75 10.23
C GLN A 277 -24.18 -16.41 10.70
N ALA A 278 -25.34 -15.82 10.38
CA ALA A 278 -26.64 -16.37 10.73
C ALA A 278 -27.01 -17.62 9.90
N ILE A 279 -26.61 -17.67 8.62
CA ILE A 279 -27.01 -18.75 7.70
C ILE A 279 -25.95 -19.85 7.60
N PHE A 280 -24.68 -19.50 7.40
CA PHE A 280 -23.58 -20.45 7.17
C PHE A 280 -22.77 -20.72 8.44
N GLY A 281 -22.73 -19.75 9.35
CA GLY A 281 -21.93 -19.81 10.57
C GLY A 281 -22.49 -20.77 11.63
N LYS A 282 -21.66 -21.03 12.65
CA LYS A 282 -22.08 -21.75 13.87
C LYS A 282 -22.83 -20.82 14.83
N SER A 283 -23.78 -20.04 14.31
CA SER A 283 -24.62 -19.17 15.14
C SER A 283 -25.69 -19.99 15.86
N SER A 284 -26.07 -19.56 17.06
CA SER A 284 -27.27 -20.09 17.75
C SER A 284 -28.57 -19.54 17.15
N LEU A 285 -28.49 -18.52 16.30
CA LEU A 285 -29.64 -17.90 15.65
C LEU A 285 -30.13 -18.80 14.51
N PHE A 286 -31.38 -19.25 14.60
CA PHE A 286 -32.05 -19.99 13.54
C PHE A 286 -33.00 -19.06 12.79
N LEU A 287 -32.73 -18.85 11.50
CA LEU A 287 -33.62 -18.10 10.60
C LEU A 287 -34.59 -19.08 9.94
N ASP A 288 -35.85 -19.02 10.35
CA ASP A 288 -36.95 -19.75 9.72
C ASP A 288 -37.29 -19.18 8.33
N TRP A 289 -38.17 -19.85 7.60
CA TRP A 289 -38.52 -19.44 6.24
C TRP A 289 -39.13 -18.02 6.16
N PRO A 290 -40.13 -17.64 6.98
CA PRO A 290 -40.66 -16.28 6.98
C PRO A 290 -39.57 -15.21 7.18
N ALA A 291 -38.66 -15.39 8.13
CA ALA A 291 -37.57 -14.43 8.36
C ALA A 291 -36.65 -14.33 7.13
N ARG A 292 -36.25 -15.46 6.55
CA ARG A 292 -35.41 -15.48 5.32
C ARG A 292 -36.07 -14.77 4.15
N PHE A 293 -37.36 -14.99 3.95
CA PHE A 293 -38.13 -14.36 2.87
C PHE A 293 -38.23 -12.84 3.06
N GLU A 294 -38.54 -12.38 4.28
CA GLU A 294 -38.57 -10.94 4.61
C GLU A 294 -37.19 -10.28 4.51
N ILE A 295 -36.11 -11.01 4.84
CA ILE A 295 -34.74 -10.54 4.63
C ILE A 295 -34.49 -10.26 3.15
N CYS A 296 -34.85 -11.19 2.25
CA CYS A 296 -34.69 -10.98 0.80
C CYS A 296 -35.51 -9.78 0.31
N ILE A 297 -36.75 -9.63 0.78
CA ILE A 297 -37.60 -8.46 0.43
C ILE A 297 -36.98 -7.16 0.96
N GLY A 298 -36.49 -7.15 2.20
CA GLY A 298 -35.89 -5.97 2.80
C GLY A 298 -34.61 -5.53 2.08
N VAL A 299 -33.74 -6.48 1.70
CA VAL A 299 -32.56 -6.17 0.88
C VAL A 299 -32.98 -5.63 -0.48
N ALA A 300 -33.99 -6.24 -1.13
CA ALA A 300 -34.48 -5.76 -2.42
C ALA A 300 -35.04 -4.34 -2.34
N ARG A 301 -35.77 -3.99 -1.27
CA ARG A 301 -36.25 -2.63 -0.99
C ARG A 301 -35.10 -1.65 -0.77
N GLY A 302 -34.07 -2.04 0.00
CA GLY A 302 -32.88 -1.21 0.19
C GLY A 302 -32.17 -0.89 -1.11
N LEU A 303 -32.04 -1.86 -2.02
CA LEU A 303 -31.45 -1.66 -3.34
C LEU A 303 -32.35 -0.83 -4.27
N ALA A 304 -33.66 -1.08 -4.27
CA ALA A 304 -34.62 -0.26 -5.03
C ALA A 304 -34.50 1.22 -4.65
N TYR A 305 -34.41 1.50 -3.36
CA TYR A 305 -34.20 2.85 -2.87
C TYR A 305 -32.89 3.47 -3.41
N LEU A 306 -31.76 2.76 -3.32
CA LEU A 306 -30.45 3.26 -3.79
C LEU A 306 -30.40 3.49 -5.32
N HIS A 307 -31.15 2.69 -6.08
CA HIS A 307 -31.10 2.72 -7.55
C HIS A 307 -32.11 3.68 -8.16
N GLU A 308 -33.27 3.87 -7.52
CA GLU A 308 -34.46 4.43 -8.15
C GLU A 308 -35.11 5.57 -7.34
N GLU A 309 -34.94 5.62 -6.02
CA GLU A 309 -35.66 6.56 -5.15
C GLU A 309 -34.77 7.63 -4.50
N SER A 310 -33.47 7.37 -4.35
CA SER A 310 -32.51 8.34 -3.82
C SER A 310 -32.27 9.49 -4.80
N GLU A 311 -31.97 10.69 -4.27
CA GLU A 311 -31.72 11.89 -5.10
C GLU A 311 -30.60 11.67 -6.12
N VAL A 312 -29.57 10.92 -5.72
CA VAL A 312 -28.50 10.46 -6.61
C VAL A 312 -28.54 8.94 -6.65
N LYS A 313 -28.50 8.37 -7.85
CA LYS A 313 -28.40 6.91 -8.05
C LYS A 313 -27.06 6.39 -7.49
N ILE A 314 -27.14 5.45 -6.56
CA ILE A 314 -25.98 4.84 -5.89
C ILE A 314 -25.91 3.35 -6.26
N ILE A 315 -24.78 2.91 -6.82
CA ILE A 315 -24.49 1.50 -7.09
C ILE A 315 -23.54 1.00 -6.00
N HIS A 316 -23.95 -0.01 -5.23
CA HIS A 316 -23.27 -0.50 -4.03
C HIS A 316 -21.99 -1.28 -4.35
N ARG A 317 -22.03 -2.19 -5.35
CA ARG A 317 -20.93 -3.01 -5.88
C ARG A 317 -20.39 -4.12 -4.99
N ASP A 318 -20.94 -4.32 -3.81
CA ASP A 318 -20.48 -5.36 -2.87
C ASP A 318 -21.64 -5.93 -2.05
N ILE A 319 -22.75 -6.23 -2.74
CA ILE A 319 -23.87 -6.95 -2.15
C ILE A 319 -23.47 -8.41 -1.99
N LYS A 320 -23.52 -8.89 -0.74
CA LYS A 320 -23.17 -10.25 -0.31
C LYS A 320 -23.68 -10.49 1.10
N ALA A 321 -23.76 -11.75 1.52
CA ALA A 321 -24.32 -12.10 2.83
C ALA A 321 -23.57 -11.46 4.01
N SER A 322 -22.25 -11.29 3.93
CA SER A 322 -21.46 -10.64 4.99
C SER A 322 -21.68 -9.13 5.12
N ASN A 323 -22.26 -8.48 4.10
CA ASN A 323 -22.58 -7.06 4.10
C ASN A 323 -24.06 -6.79 4.41
N ILE A 324 -24.87 -7.83 4.65
CA ILE A 324 -26.25 -7.69 5.15
C ILE A 324 -26.22 -7.93 6.65
N LEU A 325 -26.50 -6.90 7.44
CA LEU A 325 -26.57 -6.97 8.89
C LEU A 325 -28.02 -7.11 9.35
N LEU A 326 -28.23 -7.69 10.53
CA LEU A 326 -29.55 -7.96 11.10
C LEU A 326 -29.71 -7.22 12.43
N ASP A 327 -30.76 -6.41 12.54
CA ASP A 327 -31.15 -5.80 13.82
C ASP A 327 -31.81 -6.81 14.77
N GLY A 328 -32.13 -6.39 15.99
CA GLY A 328 -32.78 -7.22 17.01
C GLY A 328 -34.08 -7.90 16.57
N ASP A 329 -34.80 -7.34 15.60
CA ASP A 329 -36.05 -7.85 15.05
C ASP A 329 -35.84 -8.64 13.75
N LEU A 330 -34.59 -8.96 13.40
CA LEU A 330 -34.17 -9.66 12.19
C LEU A 330 -34.44 -8.88 10.88
N ASN A 331 -34.63 -7.57 10.95
CA ASN A 331 -34.72 -6.77 9.73
C ASN A 331 -33.33 -6.60 9.09
N PRO A 332 -33.22 -6.72 7.76
CA PRO A 332 -31.96 -6.58 7.07
C PRO A 332 -31.56 -5.12 6.88
N LYS A 333 -30.27 -4.83 7.07
CA LYS A 333 -29.63 -3.56 6.78
C LYS A 333 -28.40 -3.77 5.90
N ILE A 334 -28.43 -3.18 4.71
CA ILE A 334 -27.28 -3.16 3.79
C ILE A 334 -26.18 -2.28 4.39
N SER A 335 -24.95 -2.77 4.40
CA SER A 335 -23.78 -2.12 4.98
C SER A 335 -22.57 -2.17 4.03
N ASP A 336 -21.50 -1.48 4.41
CA ASP A 336 -20.22 -1.40 3.68
C ASP A 336 -20.28 -0.70 2.31
N PHE A 337 -20.47 0.62 2.36
CA PHE A 337 -20.55 1.48 1.17
C PHE A 337 -19.16 1.89 0.65
N GLY A 338 -18.07 1.27 1.14
CA GLY A 338 -16.71 1.64 0.77
C GLY A 338 -16.39 1.52 -0.72
N LEU A 339 -17.10 0.65 -1.45
CA LEU A 339 -16.95 0.49 -2.91
C LEU A 339 -17.99 1.25 -3.74
N ALA A 340 -18.97 1.89 -3.09
CA ALA A 340 -20.12 2.48 -3.74
C ALA A 340 -19.76 3.55 -4.78
N LYS A 341 -20.64 3.76 -5.75
CA LYS A 341 -20.47 4.75 -6.82
C LYS A 341 -21.76 5.50 -7.08
N LEU A 342 -21.63 6.82 -7.14
CA LEU A 342 -22.66 7.70 -7.68
C LEU A 342 -22.70 7.55 -9.20
N SER A 343 -23.88 7.29 -9.74
CA SER A 343 -24.13 7.17 -11.17
C SER A 343 -24.96 8.35 -11.66
N ASP A 344 -24.65 8.83 -12.88
CA ASP A 344 -25.42 9.86 -13.57
C ASP A 344 -26.39 9.18 -14.54
N ASP A 345 -27.68 9.45 -14.42
CA ASP A 345 -28.76 8.83 -15.20
C ASP A 345 -28.61 9.01 -16.72
N LYS A 346 -27.79 9.98 -17.15
CA LYS A 346 -27.57 10.26 -18.57
C LYS A 346 -26.67 9.24 -19.27
N LYS A 347 -25.99 8.35 -18.53
CA LYS A 347 -25.05 7.38 -19.11
C LYS A 347 -25.60 5.96 -19.02
N SER A 348 -25.44 5.19 -20.11
CA SER A 348 -25.86 3.78 -20.15
C SER A 348 -25.02 2.87 -19.25
N HIS A 349 -23.76 3.24 -19.00
CA HIS A 349 -22.85 2.55 -18.10
C HIS A 349 -21.71 3.47 -17.65
N MET A 350 -21.06 3.12 -16.55
CA MET A 350 -19.83 3.73 -16.08
C MET A 350 -18.65 2.77 -16.30
N SER A 351 -17.63 3.18 -17.06
CA SER A 351 -16.38 2.42 -17.14
C SER A 351 -15.55 2.65 -15.87
N THR A 352 -15.31 1.60 -15.10
CA THR A 352 -14.51 1.69 -13.87
C THR A 352 -13.71 0.42 -13.59
N ARG A 353 -12.68 0.52 -12.75
CA ARG A 353 -11.91 -0.65 -12.31
C ARG A 353 -12.85 -1.62 -11.59
N VAL A 354 -12.74 -2.91 -11.96
CA VAL A 354 -13.48 -3.99 -11.30
C VAL A 354 -13.09 -4.06 -9.82
N ALA A 355 -14.09 -4.03 -8.95
CA ALA A 355 -13.95 -4.28 -7.52
C ALA A 355 -15.29 -4.85 -6.99
N GLY A 356 -15.19 -5.67 -5.96
CA GLY A 356 -16.30 -6.43 -5.39
C GLY A 356 -15.85 -7.86 -5.06
N THR A 357 -16.76 -8.68 -4.58
CA THR A 357 -16.47 -10.05 -4.14
C THR A 357 -16.72 -11.06 -5.27
N ILE A 358 -15.74 -11.92 -5.56
CA ILE A 358 -15.88 -13.00 -6.55
C ILE A 358 -17.07 -13.91 -6.16
N GLY A 359 -17.81 -14.38 -7.15
CA GLY A 359 -19.08 -15.09 -6.98
C GLY A 359 -20.32 -14.18 -7.00
N TYR A 360 -20.18 -12.90 -6.66
CA TYR A 360 -21.25 -11.90 -6.76
C TYR A 360 -21.08 -10.94 -7.95
N LEU A 361 -19.92 -10.99 -8.63
CA LEU A 361 -19.62 -10.10 -9.75
C LEU A 361 -20.43 -10.47 -11.00
N ALA A 362 -21.20 -9.52 -11.50
CA ALA A 362 -21.88 -9.66 -12.78
C ALA A 362 -20.87 -9.83 -13.94
N PRO A 363 -21.17 -10.69 -14.94
CA PRO A 363 -20.21 -11.07 -15.98
C PRO A 363 -19.77 -9.89 -16.84
N GLU A 364 -20.69 -9.00 -17.23
CA GLU A 364 -20.37 -7.81 -18.02
C GLU A 364 -19.46 -6.84 -17.29
N TYR A 365 -19.61 -6.76 -15.97
CA TYR A 365 -18.79 -5.90 -15.13
C TYR A 365 -17.40 -6.49 -14.95
N ALA A 366 -17.30 -7.78 -14.64
CA ALA A 366 -16.03 -8.47 -14.50
C ALA A 366 -15.23 -8.49 -15.82
N MET A 367 -15.89 -8.70 -16.97
CA MET A 367 -15.22 -8.82 -18.27
C MET A 367 -14.88 -7.46 -18.91
N ARG A 368 -15.74 -6.44 -18.74
CA ARG A 368 -15.60 -5.16 -19.47
C ARG A 368 -15.39 -3.95 -18.56
N GLY A 369 -15.53 -4.09 -17.24
CA GLY A 369 -15.53 -2.96 -16.30
C GLY A 369 -16.74 -2.03 -16.46
N HIS A 370 -17.81 -2.50 -17.12
CA HIS A 370 -19.03 -1.73 -17.34
C HIS A 370 -19.93 -1.83 -16.11
N LEU A 371 -19.99 -0.76 -15.33
CA LEU A 371 -20.78 -0.68 -14.12
C LEU A 371 -22.16 -0.06 -14.40
N THR A 372 -23.20 -0.73 -13.93
CA THR A 372 -24.60 -0.29 -13.93
C THR A 372 -25.29 -0.77 -12.65
N GLU A 373 -26.48 -0.26 -12.33
CA GLU A 373 -27.30 -0.74 -11.21
C GLU A 373 -27.63 -2.24 -11.32
N LYS A 374 -27.65 -2.78 -12.54
CA LYS A 374 -27.86 -4.21 -12.80
C LYS A 374 -26.74 -5.11 -12.27
N THR A 375 -25.59 -4.55 -11.91
CA THR A 375 -24.52 -5.30 -11.23
C THR A 375 -24.91 -5.69 -9.81
N ASP A 376 -25.58 -4.77 -9.07
CA ASP A 376 -26.15 -5.07 -7.76
C ASP A 376 -27.36 -6.00 -7.87
N VAL A 377 -28.16 -5.88 -8.94
CA VAL A 377 -29.28 -6.81 -9.23
C VAL A 377 -28.77 -8.24 -9.35
N PHE A 378 -27.67 -8.44 -10.09
CA PHE A 378 -27.04 -9.76 -10.22
C PHE A 378 -26.57 -10.30 -8.87
N ALA A 379 -25.86 -9.48 -8.10
CA ALA A 379 -25.37 -9.85 -6.78
C ALA A 379 -26.52 -10.19 -5.80
N PHE A 380 -27.64 -9.46 -5.87
CA PHE A 380 -28.86 -9.79 -5.13
C PHE A 380 -29.42 -11.17 -5.50
N GLY A 381 -29.45 -11.51 -6.79
CA GLY A 381 -29.91 -12.82 -7.24
C GLY A 381 -29.06 -13.96 -6.66
N VAL A 382 -27.73 -13.79 -6.60
CA VAL A 382 -26.84 -14.77 -5.95
C VAL A 382 -27.12 -14.85 -4.45
N LEU A 383 -27.19 -13.71 -3.77
CA LEU A 383 -27.51 -13.62 -2.34
C LEU A 383 -28.83 -14.31 -1.98
N ALA A 384 -29.88 -14.09 -2.77
CA ALA A 384 -31.19 -14.69 -2.54
C ALA A 384 -31.15 -16.23 -2.66
N LEU A 385 -30.37 -16.78 -3.59
CA LEU A 385 -30.15 -18.23 -3.67
C LEU A 385 -29.40 -18.76 -2.45
N GLU A 386 -28.40 -18.03 -1.94
CA GLU A 386 -27.70 -18.41 -0.71
C GLU A 386 -28.63 -18.48 0.49
N VAL A 387 -29.57 -17.53 0.58
CA VAL A 387 -30.59 -17.50 1.63
C VAL A 387 -31.51 -18.71 1.56
N VAL A 388 -31.98 -19.07 0.34
CA VAL A 388 -32.82 -20.26 0.13
C VAL A 388 -32.06 -21.54 0.47
N ALA A 389 -30.84 -21.68 -0.04
CA ALA A 389 -30.05 -22.91 0.07
C ALA A 389 -29.36 -23.10 1.41
N GLY A 390 -29.20 -22.03 2.19
CA GLY A 390 -28.54 -22.11 3.48
C GLY A 390 -27.03 -22.34 3.40
N ARG A 391 -26.41 -22.09 2.23
CA ARG A 391 -24.98 -22.31 1.97
C ARG A 391 -24.39 -21.20 1.10
N SER A 392 -23.07 -21.05 1.15
CA SER A 392 -22.29 -20.11 0.34
C SER A 392 -22.45 -20.40 -1.16
N ASN A 393 -22.31 -19.37 -2.00
CA ASN A 393 -22.41 -19.46 -3.46
C ASN A 393 -21.38 -20.39 -4.12
N ALA A 394 -20.27 -20.68 -3.42
CA ALA A 394 -19.29 -21.66 -3.82
C ALA A 394 -18.86 -22.51 -2.61
N ASP A 395 -18.84 -23.82 -2.79
CA ASP A 395 -18.36 -24.79 -1.79
C ASP A 395 -17.68 -25.97 -2.49
N SER A 396 -16.35 -26.02 -2.41
CA SER A 396 -15.54 -27.05 -3.06
C SER A 396 -15.60 -28.41 -2.38
N THR A 397 -16.27 -28.53 -1.22
CA THR A 397 -16.41 -29.81 -0.50
C THR A 397 -17.56 -30.67 -1.02
N LEU A 398 -18.42 -30.09 -1.85
CA LEU A 398 -19.61 -30.75 -2.40
C LEU A 398 -19.32 -31.39 -3.76
N GLU A 399 -20.29 -32.18 -4.23
CA GLU A 399 -20.22 -32.86 -5.52
C GLU A 399 -19.98 -31.87 -6.67
N PRO A 400 -19.27 -32.26 -7.75
CA PRO A 400 -18.85 -31.35 -8.81
C PRO A 400 -19.96 -30.50 -9.45
N ASP A 401 -21.17 -31.04 -9.53
CA ASP A 401 -22.37 -30.38 -10.05
C ASP A 401 -23.05 -29.43 -9.05
N GLN A 402 -22.67 -29.52 -7.77
CA GLN A 402 -23.18 -28.71 -6.68
C GLN A 402 -22.17 -27.66 -6.17
N VAL A 403 -20.92 -27.69 -6.64
CA VAL A 403 -19.87 -26.76 -6.18
C VAL A 403 -20.31 -25.29 -6.30
N TYR A 404 -20.91 -24.92 -7.42
CA TYR A 404 -21.42 -23.57 -7.65
C TYR A 404 -22.94 -23.52 -7.49
N LEU A 405 -23.40 -22.71 -6.55
CA LEU A 405 -24.80 -22.63 -6.17
C LEU A 405 -25.70 -22.22 -7.33
N LEU A 406 -25.26 -21.26 -8.16
CA LEU A 406 -26.05 -20.77 -9.28
C LEU A 406 -26.28 -21.85 -10.36
N ASP A 407 -25.26 -22.67 -10.64
CA ASP A 407 -25.36 -23.78 -11.59
C ASP A 407 -26.29 -24.89 -11.05
N TRP A 408 -26.15 -25.20 -9.76
CA TRP A 408 -27.03 -26.17 -9.10
C TRP A 408 -28.49 -25.72 -9.10
N ALA A 409 -28.74 -24.46 -8.70
CA ALA A 409 -30.08 -23.87 -8.69
C ALA A 409 -30.73 -23.87 -10.09
N TRP A 410 -29.96 -23.54 -11.13
CA TRP A 410 -30.44 -23.63 -12.52
C TRP A 410 -30.82 -25.07 -12.88
N SER A 411 -29.97 -26.05 -12.55
CA SER A 411 -30.23 -27.46 -12.88
C SER A 411 -31.50 -28.00 -12.23
N LEU A 412 -31.78 -27.58 -10.98
CA LEU A 412 -33.00 -27.96 -10.26
C LEU A 412 -34.23 -27.26 -10.85
N TYR A 413 -34.11 -25.98 -11.18
CA TYR A 413 -35.18 -25.21 -11.81
C TYR A 413 -35.58 -25.81 -13.17
N GLU A 414 -34.62 -26.14 -14.03
CA GLU A 414 -34.85 -26.74 -15.35
C GLU A 414 -35.55 -28.11 -15.23
N LYS A 415 -35.19 -28.90 -14.21
CA LYS A 415 -35.84 -30.19 -13.90
C LYS A 415 -37.19 -30.06 -13.20
N LYS A 416 -37.66 -28.84 -12.90
CA LYS A 416 -38.87 -28.55 -12.11
C LYS A 416 -38.81 -29.08 -10.67
N HIS A 417 -37.61 -29.20 -10.12
CA HIS A 417 -37.32 -29.66 -8.77
C HIS A 417 -36.78 -28.52 -7.89
N ALA A 418 -37.23 -27.28 -8.13
CA ALA A 418 -36.69 -26.09 -7.48
C ALA A 418 -36.78 -26.13 -5.93
N LEU A 419 -37.76 -26.84 -5.37
CA LEU A 419 -37.93 -26.99 -3.92
C LEU A 419 -36.79 -27.80 -3.27
N GLU A 420 -36.06 -28.62 -4.02
CA GLU A 420 -34.88 -29.33 -3.50
C GLU A 420 -33.72 -28.39 -3.17
N LEU A 421 -33.78 -27.14 -3.64
CA LEU A 421 -32.79 -26.11 -3.31
C LEU A 421 -32.91 -25.66 -1.85
N VAL A 422 -34.08 -25.82 -1.22
CA VAL A 422 -34.34 -25.28 0.12
C VAL A 422 -33.41 -25.94 1.15
N ASP A 423 -32.84 -25.11 2.01
CA ASP A 423 -32.03 -25.52 3.14
C ASP A 423 -32.70 -26.66 3.93
N PRO A 424 -32.07 -27.84 4.05
CA PRO A 424 -32.65 -29.00 4.74
C PRO A 424 -33.01 -28.75 6.21
N ARG A 425 -32.46 -27.69 6.83
CA ARG A 425 -32.78 -27.29 8.20
C ARG A 425 -34.17 -26.64 8.31
N ILE A 426 -34.74 -26.16 7.21
CA ILE A 426 -36.08 -25.56 7.16
C ILE A 426 -37.11 -26.66 6.93
N THR A 427 -37.88 -26.98 7.97
CA THR A 427 -38.89 -28.05 7.90
C THR A 427 -40.25 -27.58 7.39
N SER A 428 -40.55 -26.28 7.46
CA SER A 428 -41.81 -25.68 7.03
C SER A 428 -41.54 -24.39 6.27
N PHE A 429 -42.07 -24.31 5.05
CA PHE A 429 -41.94 -23.17 4.17
C PHE A 429 -43.15 -23.07 3.25
N ASN A 430 -43.37 -21.89 2.67
CA ASN A 430 -44.40 -21.68 1.67
C ASN A 430 -43.79 -21.95 0.28
N GLU A 431 -44.23 -23.01 -0.38
CA GLU A 431 -43.70 -23.45 -1.68
C GLU A 431 -43.80 -22.36 -2.76
N ASP A 432 -44.91 -21.62 -2.81
CA ASP A 432 -45.10 -20.55 -3.79
C ASP A 432 -44.09 -19.42 -3.57
N GLN A 433 -43.82 -19.04 -2.31
CA GLN A 433 -42.80 -18.04 -1.99
C GLN A 433 -41.40 -18.52 -2.39
N VAL A 434 -41.07 -19.79 -2.14
CA VAL A 434 -39.78 -20.39 -2.52
C VAL A 434 -39.61 -20.33 -4.03
N ILE A 435 -40.59 -20.84 -4.79
CA ILE A 435 -40.54 -20.89 -6.25
C ILE A 435 -40.45 -19.47 -6.83
N ARG A 436 -41.21 -18.51 -6.29
CA ARG A 436 -41.10 -17.10 -6.70
C ARG A 436 -39.72 -16.51 -6.42
N LEU A 437 -39.17 -16.72 -5.22
CA LEU A 437 -37.86 -16.20 -4.85
C LEU A 437 -36.76 -16.80 -5.75
N ILE A 438 -36.79 -18.10 -6.02
CA ILE A 438 -35.86 -18.76 -6.95
C ILE A 438 -36.02 -18.18 -8.36
N GLY A 439 -37.25 -18.05 -8.86
CA GLY A 439 -37.51 -17.49 -10.18
C GLY A 439 -36.99 -16.06 -10.34
N VAL A 440 -37.25 -15.19 -9.36
CA VAL A 440 -36.73 -13.81 -9.34
C VAL A 440 -35.20 -13.82 -9.27
N SER A 441 -34.60 -14.69 -8.47
CA SER A 441 -33.14 -14.82 -8.36
C SER A 441 -32.48 -15.22 -9.69
N LEU A 442 -33.09 -16.15 -10.42
CA LEU A 442 -32.63 -16.58 -11.74
C LEU A 442 -32.85 -15.51 -12.82
N LEU A 443 -33.90 -14.68 -12.72
CA LEU A 443 -34.06 -13.50 -13.58
C LEU A 443 -32.99 -12.43 -13.29
N CYS A 444 -32.67 -12.20 -12.03
CA CYS A 444 -31.65 -11.24 -11.60
C CYS A 444 -30.24 -11.65 -12.07
N THR A 445 -29.98 -12.93 -12.26
CA THR A 445 -28.66 -13.47 -12.65
C THR A 445 -28.49 -13.68 -14.16
N GLN A 446 -29.41 -13.18 -14.99
CA GLN A 446 -29.33 -13.31 -16.44
C GLN A 446 -28.09 -12.61 -17.04
N ALA A 447 -27.53 -13.18 -18.10
CA ALA A 447 -26.38 -12.61 -18.80
C ALA A 447 -26.70 -11.23 -19.42
N SER A 448 -27.91 -11.09 -19.96
CA SER A 448 -28.37 -9.86 -20.59
C SER A 448 -28.88 -8.88 -19.55
N LEU A 449 -28.29 -7.67 -19.54
CA LEU A 449 -28.73 -6.55 -18.71
C LEU A 449 -30.21 -6.20 -18.87
N GLY A 450 -30.75 -6.36 -20.09
CA GLY A 450 -32.14 -6.04 -20.41
C GLY A 450 -33.16 -7.06 -19.87
N GLN A 451 -32.72 -8.29 -19.57
CA GLN A 451 -33.57 -9.32 -18.98
C GLN A 451 -33.65 -9.20 -17.46
N ARG A 452 -32.62 -8.63 -16.81
CA ARG A 452 -32.64 -8.40 -15.37
C ARG A 452 -33.69 -7.35 -15.00
N PRO A 453 -34.57 -7.62 -14.03
CA PRO A 453 -35.56 -6.64 -13.58
C PRO A 453 -34.88 -5.44 -12.92
N SER A 454 -35.60 -4.32 -12.79
CA SER A 454 -35.25 -3.29 -11.80
C SER A 454 -35.48 -3.83 -10.39
N MET A 455 -34.87 -3.24 -9.38
CA MET A 455 -35.05 -3.72 -8.01
C MET A 455 -36.46 -3.43 -7.49
N SER A 456 -37.08 -2.32 -7.88
CA SER A 456 -38.51 -2.08 -7.63
C SER A 456 -39.41 -3.17 -8.22
N ARG A 457 -39.13 -3.62 -9.45
CA ARG A 457 -39.85 -4.71 -10.11
C ARG A 457 -39.60 -6.05 -9.41
N ALA A 458 -38.37 -6.31 -8.96
CA ALA A 458 -38.07 -7.49 -8.17
C ALA A 458 -38.86 -7.51 -6.85
N VAL A 459 -38.98 -6.37 -6.15
CA VAL A 459 -39.81 -6.25 -4.95
C VAL A 459 -41.28 -6.59 -5.23
N MET A 460 -41.86 -6.03 -6.30
CA MET A 460 -43.26 -6.33 -6.69
C MET A 460 -43.47 -7.80 -7.05
N MET A 461 -42.50 -8.43 -7.74
CA MET A 461 -42.55 -9.87 -8.04
C MET A 461 -42.48 -10.74 -6.78
N LEU A 462 -41.63 -10.38 -5.82
CA LEU A 462 -41.51 -11.11 -4.55
C LEU A 462 -42.78 -10.95 -3.70
N ALA A 463 -43.33 -9.74 -3.63
CA ALA A 463 -44.58 -9.45 -2.94
C ALA A 463 -45.79 -10.19 -3.54
N GLY A 464 -45.69 -10.65 -4.79
CA GLY A 464 -46.77 -11.32 -5.51
C GLY A 464 -47.71 -10.35 -6.24
N ASP A 465 -47.33 -9.07 -6.35
CA ASP A 465 -48.11 -8.04 -7.06
C ASP A 465 -48.00 -8.19 -8.59
N ILE A 466 -46.92 -8.81 -9.07
CA ILE A 466 -46.64 -9.04 -10.48
C ILE A 466 -46.14 -10.48 -10.66
N GLU A 467 -46.57 -11.14 -11.73
CA GLU A 467 -46.08 -12.48 -12.08
C GLU A 467 -44.59 -12.48 -12.45
N VAL A 468 -43.89 -13.52 -11.99
CA VAL A 468 -42.49 -13.77 -12.35
C VAL A 468 -42.44 -14.23 -13.80
N THR A 469 -41.72 -13.50 -14.64
CA THR A 469 -41.53 -13.88 -16.05
C THR A 469 -40.76 -15.20 -16.15
N GLU A 470 -41.17 -16.09 -17.06
CA GLU A 470 -40.52 -17.38 -17.23
C GLU A 470 -39.03 -17.21 -17.60
N VAL A 471 -38.16 -17.86 -16.83
CA VAL A 471 -36.72 -17.84 -17.07
C VAL A 471 -36.38 -18.87 -18.14
N THR A 472 -36.09 -18.40 -19.36
CA THR A 472 -35.87 -19.27 -20.52
C THR A 472 -34.39 -19.53 -20.85
N SER A 473 -33.48 -18.76 -20.24
CA SER A 473 -32.03 -18.86 -20.48
C SER A 473 -31.24 -19.11 -19.21
N ARG A 474 -30.21 -19.95 -19.34
CA ARG A 474 -29.27 -20.24 -18.25
C ARG A 474 -28.54 -18.95 -17.84
N PRO A 475 -28.45 -18.64 -16.53
CA PRO A 475 -27.63 -17.56 -16.00
C PRO A 475 -26.18 -17.65 -16.50
N SER A 476 -25.55 -16.50 -16.72
CA SER A 476 -24.11 -16.45 -17.00
C SER A 476 -23.38 -16.19 -15.70
N TYR A 477 -22.59 -17.17 -15.28
CA TYR A 477 -21.77 -17.13 -14.07
C TYR A 477 -20.30 -17.17 -14.44
N LEU A 478 -19.48 -16.32 -13.81
CA LEU A 478 -18.03 -16.45 -13.86
C LEU A 478 -17.58 -17.27 -12.66
N THR A 479 -17.15 -18.49 -12.94
CA THR A 479 -16.51 -19.36 -11.94
C THR A 479 -15.12 -18.85 -11.57
N ASP A 480 -14.61 -19.27 -10.41
CA ASP A 480 -13.27 -18.88 -9.92
C ASP A 480 -12.15 -19.20 -10.90
N TRP A 481 -12.26 -20.30 -11.65
CA TRP A 481 -11.27 -20.68 -12.66
C TRP A 481 -11.30 -19.75 -13.87
N GLN A 482 -12.50 -19.39 -14.36
CA GLN A 482 -12.66 -18.40 -15.45
C GLN A 482 -12.13 -17.04 -15.02
N PHE A 483 -12.34 -16.66 -13.76
CA PHE A 483 -11.82 -15.40 -13.22
C PHE A 483 -10.30 -15.41 -13.10
N LYS A 484 -9.68 -16.52 -12.67
CA LYS A 484 -8.22 -16.67 -12.61
C LYS A 484 -7.57 -16.65 -14.00
N ASP A 485 -8.20 -17.24 -15.01
CA ASP A 485 -7.74 -17.19 -16.41
C ASP A 485 -7.88 -15.79 -17.05
N LEU A 486 -8.89 -15.03 -16.61
CA LEU A 486 -9.06 -13.62 -17.00
C LEU A 486 -8.05 -12.70 -16.27
N ALA A 487 -7.81 -12.95 -14.98
CA ALA A 487 -6.86 -12.20 -14.17
C ALA A 487 -5.40 -12.47 -14.56
N SER A 488 -5.06 -13.70 -14.95
CA SER A 488 -3.70 -14.06 -15.40
C SER A 488 -3.29 -13.36 -16.70
N ASN A 489 -4.26 -12.99 -17.55
CA ASN A 489 -4.02 -12.26 -18.79
C ASN A 489 -4.07 -10.74 -18.66
N ASN A 490 -4.69 -10.18 -17.62
CA ASN A 490 -4.71 -8.74 -17.33
C ASN A 490 -5.21 -8.47 -15.90
N PHE A 491 -4.36 -8.62 -14.87
CA PHE A 491 -4.26 -7.77 -13.66
C PHE A 491 -3.48 -8.50 -12.56
N SER A 492 -2.69 -7.74 -11.80
CA SER A 492 -2.01 -8.19 -10.58
C SER A 492 -3.04 -8.53 -9.49
N THR A 493 -3.09 -9.80 -9.08
CA THR A 493 -3.87 -10.28 -7.94
C THR A 493 -3.15 -9.96 -6.62
N SER A 494 -3.90 -9.39 -5.68
CA SER A 494 -3.53 -9.29 -4.26
C SER A 494 -3.99 -10.54 -3.51
N GLU A 495 -3.02 -11.16 -2.85
CA GLU A 495 -3.02 -12.12 -1.75
C GLU A 495 -4.33 -12.81 -1.31
N PHE A 496 -4.26 -14.15 -1.37
CA PHE A 496 -5.16 -15.11 -0.73
C PHE A 496 -4.50 -15.55 0.60
N SER A 497 -5.11 -15.25 1.75
CA SER A 497 -4.82 -15.96 3.00
C SER A 497 -5.75 -17.15 3.09
N ALA A 498 -5.26 -18.32 2.68
CA ALA A 498 -5.86 -19.59 3.06
C ALA A 498 -5.12 -20.16 4.26
N ASN A 499 -5.86 -20.35 5.35
CA ASN A 499 -5.46 -21.21 6.45
C ASN A 499 -5.13 -22.61 5.90
N LYS A 500 -3.85 -23.00 5.98
CA LYS A 500 -3.42 -24.39 5.82
C LYS A 500 -3.13 -24.94 7.21
N GLU A 501 -4.11 -25.62 7.78
CA GLU A 501 -3.86 -26.68 8.75
C GLU A 501 -4.29 -28.02 8.16
N ALA A 502 -3.40 -29.00 8.33
CA ALA A 502 -3.55 -30.44 8.16
C ALA A 502 -3.82 -30.97 6.73
N ILE A 503 -2.83 -31.65 6.15
CA ILE A 503 -2.66 -33.12 6.15
C ILE A 503 -1.47 -33.40 5.21
N GLY A 504 -0.36 -33.88 5.78
CA GLY A 504 0.68 -34.51 5.00
C GLY A 504 0.25 -35.92 4.61
N THR A 505 0.60 -36.36 3.40
CA THR A 505 1.25 -37.65 3.09
C THR A 505 1.55 -37.70 1.59
N ALA A 506 2.80 -38.05 1.27
CA ALA A 506 3.38 -38.60 0.05
C ALA A 506 2.73 -38.34 -1.33
N ILE A 507 3.54 -37.87 -2.29
CA ILE A 507 3.96 -38.69 -3.45
C ILE A 507 5.21 -38.02 -4.05
N SER A 508 6.29 -38.79 -4.07
CA SER A 508 7.54 -38.53 -4.75
C SER A 508 7.37 -38.66 -6.26
N TYR A 509 7.82 -37.67 -7.04
CA TYR A 509 8.29 -37.95 -8.40
C TYR A 509 9.61 -37.21 -8.68
N SER A 510 10.58 -38.06 -8.99
CA SER A 510 11.95 -37.83 -9.42
C SER A 510 12.05 -36.94 -10.65
N SER A 511 12.98 -35.99 -10.62
CA SER A 511 13.64 -35.47 -11.83
C SER A 511 15.06 -35.04 -11.50
N ASP A 512 15.95 -36.03 -11.34
CA ASP A 512 17.39 -35.84 -11.51
C ASP A 512 17.79 -36.41 -12.88
N ALA A 513 18.29 -35.55 -13.77
CA ALA A 513 19.39 -35.88 -14.67
C ALA A 513 19.86 -34.64 -15.44
N LEU A 514 21.19 -34.52 -15.54
CA LEU A 514 21.98 -33.67 -16.44
C LEU A 514 22.18 -32.21 -16.01
N LEU A 515 23.14 -31.99 -15.12
CA LEU A 515 24.48 -31.55 -15.50
C LEU A 515 25.36 -31.38 -14.25
N ASP A 516 26.15 -32.40 -13.92
CA ASP A 516 27.42 -32.18 -13.21
C ASP A 516 28.34 -33.37 -13.44
N SER A 517 29.36 -33.13 -14.25
CA SER A 517 30.58 -33.93 -14.27
C SER A 517 31.76 -32.97 -14.40
N ILE A 518 32.65 -32.99 -13.41
CA ILE A 518 34.10 -33.20 -13.54
C ILE A 518 34.78 -32.94 -12.18
N ILE A 519 35.22 -34.06 -11.57
CA ILE A 519 36.46 -34.31 -10.81
C ILE A 519 36.57 -33.66 -9.41
N GLN A 520 36.38 -34.38 -8.31
CA GLN A 520 37.23 -35.40 -7.63
C GLN A 520 38.57 -34.92 -7.03
N ASP A 521 38.83 -35.49 -5.83
CA ASP A 521 40.04 -35.53 -5.00
C ASP A 521 40.03 -34.54 -3.81
N GLY A 522 40.05 -34.95 -2.53
CA GLY A 522 40.37 -36.25 -1.94
C GLY A 522 41.46 -36.09 -0.90
N THR A 523 41.11 -35.71 0.33
CA THR A 523 41.63 -36.22 1.63
C THR A 523 41.02 -35.46 2.79
#